data_AF-A0A368X7L6-F1
#
_entry.id   AF-A0A368X7L6-F1
#
_cell.length_a   1.000
_cell.length_b   1.000
_cell.length_c   1.000
_cell.angle_alpha   90.00
_cell.angle_beta   90.00
_cell.angle_gamma   90.00
#
_symmetry.space_group_name_H-M   'P 1'
#
loop_
_entity.id
_entity.type
_entity.pdbx_description
1 polymer ?
#
loop_
_entity_poly.entity_id
_entity_poly.type
_entity_poly.pdbx_seq_one_letter_code
_entity_poly.pdbx_strand_id
1 'polypeptide(L)'
;MREGKLPKRQYTQEFKAEAVRLAASVGGHEAARRLGVPVATLGNWSRRGIASAGASGAVAPASEPPTRRPVSELEAENSRLRRELADAKLDVEVLRKATAYFARGSR
;
A
#
# COMPACT_ATOMS: atom_id res chain seq x y z
N MET A 1 17.55 37.95 13.44
CA MET A 1 16.29 37.29 13.85
C MET A 1 16.65 35.92 14.39
N ARG A 2 16.17 35.53 15.57
CA ARG A 2 16.58 34.26 16.21
C ARG A 2 15.93 33.10 15.46
N GLU A 3 16.70 32.41 14.64
CA GLU A 3 16.27 31.18 13.98
C GLU A 3 16.36 30.03 14.99
N GLY A 4 15.39 29.99 15.90
CA GLY A 4 15.24 28.93 16.89
C GLY A 4 14.70 27.68 16.22
N LYS A 5 15.58 26.77 15.81
CA LYS A 5 15.19 25.44 15.32
C LYS A 5 14.42 24.72 16.43
N LEU A 6 13.10 24.59 16.27
CA LEU A 6 12.27 23.84 17.21
C LEU A 6 12.79 22.40 17.34
N PRO A 7 12.87 21.86 18.57
CA PRO A 7 13.35 20.50 18.79
C PRO A 7 12.48 19.50 18.01
N LYS A 8 13.12 18.58 17.30
CA LYS A 8 12.41 17.55 16.53
C LYS A 8 11.71 16.60 17.51
N ARG A 9 10.39 16.51 17.38
CA ARG A 9 9.57 15.56 18.13
C ARG A 9 10.00 14.13 17.80
N GLN A 10 10.48 13.39 18.79
CA GLN A 10 10.93 12.01 18.64
C GLN A 10 9.79 11.05 18.97
N TYR A 11 9.71 9.96 18.21
CA TYR A 11 8.72 8.91 18.40
C TYR A 11 9.46 7.56 18.45
N THR A 12 9.04 6.69 19.35
CA THR A 12 9.56 5.32 19.45
C THR A 12 9.18 4.51 18.20
N GLN A 13 9.88 3.41 17.94
CA GLN A 13 9.63 2.63 16.72
C GLN A 13 8.31 1.88 16.82
N GLU A 14 7.99 1.39 18.01
CA GLU A 14 6.75 0.72 18.38
C GLU A 14 5.56 1.65 18.11
N PHE A 15 5.65 2.90 18.57
CA PHE A 15 4.62 3.90 18.33
C PHE A 15 4.42 4.17 16.83
N LYS A 16 5.50 4.29 16.05
CA LYS A 16 5.38 4.50 14.60
C LYS A 16 4.75 3.30 13.90
N ALA A 17 5.10 2.08 14.32
CA ALA A 17 4.55 0.85 13.75
C ALA A 17 3.04 0.74 14.05
N GLU A 18 2.63 1.01 15.30
CA GLU A 18 1.22 1.08 15.68
C GLU A 18 0.47 2.19 14.96
N ALA A 19 1.07 3.37 14.81
CA ALA A 19 0.47 4.48 14.11
C ALA A 19 0.20 4.14 12.62
N VAL A 20 1.15 3.49 11.95
CA VAL A 20 0.97 3.05 10.56
C VAL A 20 -0.07 1.92 10.47
N ARG A 21 -0.11 1.01 11.44
CA ARG A 21 -1.15 -0.04 11.51
C ARG A 21 -2.54 0.55 11.66
N LEU A 22 -2.70 1.55 12.52
CA LEU A 22 -3.95 2.29 12.68
C LEU A 22 -4.31 3.05 11.40
N ALA A 23 -3.33 3.69 10.75
CA ALA A 23 -3.56 4.37 9.47
C ALA A 23 -4.08 3.43 8.37
N ALA A 24 -3.67 2.16 8.39
CA ALA A 24 -4.16 1.15 7.46
C ALA A 24 -5.62 0.73 7.72
N SER A 25 -6.09 0.81 8.97
CA SER A 25 -7.47 0.42 9.32
C SER A 25 -8.47 1.57 9.23
N VAL A 26 -8.11 2.78 9.67
CA VAL A 26 -9.03 3.94 9.74
C VAL A 26 -8.72 5.06 8.73
N GLY A 27 -7.62 4.93 7.98
CA GLY A 27 -7.13 5.96 7.07
C GLY A 27 -6.19 6.97 7.73
N GLY A 28 -5.26 7.51 6.94
CA GLY A 28 -4.16 8.35 7.44
C GLY A 28 -4.59 9.66 8.11
N HIS A 29 -5.65 10.31 7.63
CA HIS A 29 -6.14 11.57 8.23
C HIS A 29 -6.78 11.35 9.60
N GLU A 30 -7.57 10.30 9.74
CA GLU A 30 -8.25 9.97 11.00
C GLU A 30 -7.26 9.45 12.03
N ALA A 31 -6.33 8.58 11.63
CA ALA A 31 -5.26 8.09 12.51
C ALA A 31 -4.36 9.24 13.01
N ALA A 32 -3.98 10.17 12.14
CA ALA A 32 -3.21 11.36 12.50
C ALA A 32 -3.92 12.23 13.54
N ARG A 33 -5.24 12.44 13.38
CA ARG A 33 -6.08 13.19 14.31
C ARG A 33 -6.13 12.52 15.69
N ARG A 34 -6.39 11.22 15.74
CA ARG A 34 -6.47 10.44 16.99
C ARG A 34 -5.15 10.42 17.75
N LEU A 35 -4.03 10.35 17.03
CA LEU A 35 -2.69 10.24 17.62
C LEU A 35 -2.02 11.60 17.89
N GLY A 36 -2.61 12.71 17.45
CA GLY A 36 -1.99 14.04 17.56
C GLY A 36 -0.66 14.15 16.79
N VAL A 37 -0.56 13.44 15.67
CA VAL A 37 0.64 13.40 14.81
C VAL A 37 0.30 14.06 13.47
N PRO A 38 1.19 14.89 12.90
CA PRO A 38 0.95 15.46 11.57
C PRO A 38 0.72 14.38 10.51
N VAL A 39 -0.29 14.58 9.65
CA VAL A 39 -0.64 13.64 8.56
C VAL A 39 0.57 13.36 7.66
N ALA A 40 1.36 14.39 7.36
CA ALA A 40 2.58 14.25 6.55
C ALA A 40 3.63 13.34 7.21
N THR A 41 3.76 13.40 8.53
CA THR A 41 4.67 12.54 9.32
C THR A 41 4.22 11.09 9.26
N LEU A 42 2.93 10.84 9.45
CA LEU A 42 2.35 9.50 9.36
C LEU A 42 2.48 8.92 7.95
N GLY A 43 2.23 9.72 6.92
CA GLY A 43 2.45 9.35 5.52
C GLY A 43 3.91 9.04 5.20
N ASN A 44 4.86 9.77 5.80
CA ASN A 44 6.29 9.46 5.68
C ASN A 44 6.65 8.11 6.31
N TRP A 45 6.08 7.75 7.46
CA TRP A 45 6.32 6.45 8.09
C TRP A 45 5.73 5.29 7.29
N SER A 46 4.52 5.47 6.75
CA SER A 46 3.92 4.48 5.85
C SER A 46 4.77 4.25 4.60
N ARG A 47 5.22 5.33 3.93
CA ARG A 47 6.12 5.24 2.76
C ARG A 47 7.46 4.58 3.07
N ARG A 48 7.97 4.76 4.29
CA ARG A 48 9.22 4.15 4.77
C ARG A 48 9.05 2.70 5.24
N GLY A 49 7.85 2.12 5.14
CA GLY A 49 7.61 0.73 5.53
C GLY A 49 7.76 0.47 7.04
N ILE A 50 7.55 1.48 7.90
CA ILE A 50 7.83 1.33 9.34
C ILE A 50 6.98 0.23 10.00
N ALA A 51 5.81 -0.11 9.45
CA ALA A 51 5.01 -1.24 9.92
C ALA A 51 5.67 -2.61 9.69
N SER A 52 6.49 -2.79 8.64
CA SER A 52 7.21 -4.05 8.41
C SER A 52 8.50 -4.14 9.22
N ALA A 53 9.08 -3.00 9.60
CA ALA A 53 10.30 -2.95 10.41
C ALA A 53 10.07 -3.35 11.89
N GLY A 54 8.84 -3.22 12.40
CA GLY A 54 8.50 -3.58 13.79
C GLY A 54 8.35 -5.09 14.04
N ALA A 55 8.31 -5.92 13.00
CA ALA A 55 8.20 -7.38 13.12
C ALA A 55 9.54 -8.11 13.21
N SER A 56 10.65 -7.43 12.90
CA SER A 56 12.00 -7.96 13.04
C SER A 56 12.83 -7.00 13.88
N GLY A 57 13.12 -7.40 15.12
CA GLY A 57 14.00 -6.68 16.04
C GLY A 57 15.48 -6.68 15.59
N ALA A 58 15.75 -6.27 14.36
CA ALA A 58 17.10 -6.10 13.84
C ALA A 58 17.32 -4.61 13.56
N VAL A 59 18.13 -4.00 14.42
CA VAL A 59 18.76 -2.71 14.17
C VAL A 59 19.69 -2.89 12.97
N ALA A 60 19.19 -2.70 11.76
CA ALA A 60 20.04 -2.63 10.58
C ALA A 60 20.59 -1.18 10.46
N PRO A 61 21.91 -0.99 10.28
CA PRO A 61 22.46 0.33 10.03
C PRO A 61 21.95 0.84 8.69
N ALA A 62 22.00 2.15 8.51
CA ALA A 62 21.66 2.82 7.27
C ALA A 62 22.35 2.15 6.06
N SER A 63 21.61 1.34 5.31
CA SER A 63 22.01 0.81 4.02
C SER A 63 20.74 0.46 3.26
N GLU A 64 20.66 1.04 2.06
CA GLU A 64 19.66 0.86 1.01
C GLU A 64 18.33 1.64 1.16
N PRO A 65 18.08 2.62 0.27
CA PRO A 65 16.73 3.12 0.10
C PRO A 65 15.85 1.93 -0.34
N PRO A 66 14.63 1.76 0.20
CA PRO A 66 13.71 0.80 -0.37
C PRO A 66 13.58 1.16 -1.83
N THR A 67 13.93 0.24 -2.72
CA THR A 67 13.86 0.41 -4.17
C THR A 67 12.39 0.65 -4.51
N ARG A 68 12.01 1.92 -4.43
CA ARG A 68 10.70 2.41 -4.81
C ARG A 68 10.65 2.14 -6.30
N ARG A 69 10.00 1.02 -6.69
CA ARG A 69 9.76 0.71 -8.09
C ARG A 69 9.29 2.00 -8.75
N PRO A 70 9.98 2.50 -9.79
CA PRO A 70 9.62 3.75 -10.42
C PRO A 70 8.14 3.68 -10.81
N VAL A 71 7.43 4.79 -10.68
CA VAL A 71 5.98 4.86 -10.91
C VAL A 71 5.61 4.28 -12.28
N SER A 72 6.50 4.40 -13.26
CA SER A 72 6.38 3.80 -14.59
C SER A 72 6.28 2.27 -14.60
N GLU A 73 7.02 1.55 -13.74
CA GLU A 73 6.93 0.09 -13.65
C GLU A 73 5.58 -0.34 -13.07
N LEU A 74 5.04 0.42 -12.11
CA LEU A 74 3.72 0.15 -11.54
C LEU A 74 2.61 0.43 -12.55
N GLU A 75 2.73 1.49 -13.34
CA GLU A 75 1.79 1.83 -14.42
C GLU A 75 1.82 0.80 -15.55
N ALA A 76 3.02 0.31 -15.92
CA ALA A 76 3.19 -0.75 -16.90
C ALA A 76 2.54 -2.06 -16.42
N GLU A 77 2.80 -2.46 -15.17
CA GLU A 77 2.18 -3.66 -14.59
C GLU A 77 0.66 -3.50 -14.47
N ASN A 78 0.15 -2.32 -14.09
CA ASN A 78 -1.30 -2.09 -14.04
C ASN A 78 -1.95 -2.24 -15.42
N SER A 79 -1.29 -1.70 -16.46
CA SER A 79 -1.76 -1.80 -17.84
C SER A 79 -1.78 -3.25 -18.33
N ARG A 80 -0.72 -4.01 -18.03
CA ARG A 80 -0.63 -5.44 -18.33
C ARG A 80 -1.74 -6.23 -17.63
N LEU A 81 -1.90 -6.05 -16.32
CA LEU A 81 -2.94 -6.74 -15.55
C LEU A 81 -4.36 -6.40 -16.02
N ARG A 82 -4.63 -5.14 -16.41
CA ARG A 82 -5.92 -4.76 -16.99
C ARG A 82 -6.20 -5.48 -18.30
N ARG A 83 -5.18 -5.68 -19.14
CA ARG A 83 -5.30 -6.44 -20.37
C ARG A 83 -5.59 -7.91 -20.11
N GLU A 84 -4.80 -8.56 -19.25
CA GLU A 84 -5.01 -9.96 -18.85
C GLU A 84 -6.43 -10.17 -18.27
N LEU A 85 -6.91 -9.22 -17.47
CA LEU A 85 -8.25 -9.27 -16.90
C LEU A 85 -9.35 -9.13 -17.97
N ALA A 86 -9.15 -8.26 -18.97
CA ALA A 86 -10.07 -8.11 -20.08
C ALA A 86 -10.14 -9.40 -20.93
N ASP A 87 -8.99 -10.00 -21.23
CA ASP A 87 -8.91 -11.24 -22.00
C ASP A 87 -9.61 -12.39 -21.25
N ALA A 88 -9.32 -12.56 -19.95
CA ALA A 88 -9.97 -13.59 -19.12
C ALA A 88 -11.50 -13.41 -19.03
N LYS A 89 -12.00 -12.17 -19.00
CA LYS A 89 -13.45 -11.92 -19.02
C LYS A 89 -14.09 -12.36 -20.32
N LEU A 90 -13.43 -12.12 -21.45
CA LEU A 90 -13.91 -12.55 -22.76
C LEU A 90 -13.98 -14.08 -22.84
N ASP A 91 -12.95 -14.78 -22.37
CA ASP A 91 -12.94 -16.25 -22.30
C ASP A 91 -14.10 -16.79 -21.46
N VAL A 92 -14.34 -16.20 -20.30
CA VAL A 92 -15.47 -16.56 -19.43
C VAL A 92 -16.81 -16.36 -20.14
N GLU A 93 -16.98 -15.28 -20.90
CA GLU A 93 -18.20 -15.05 -21.67
C GLU A 93 -18.40 -16.07 -22.80
N VAL A 94 -17.33 -16.41 -23.52
CA VAL A 94 -17.38 -17.42 -24.58
C VAL A 94 -17.75 -18.78 -23.99
N LEU A 95 -17.10 -19.19 -22.90
CA LEU A 95 -17.40 -20.44 -22.21
C LEU A 95 -18.85 -20.45 -21.69
N ARG A 96 -19.33 -19.34 -21.13
CA ARG A 96 -20.72 -19.22 -20.68
C ARG A 96 -21.72 -19.36 -21.83
N LYS A 97 -21.44 -18.77 -22.99
CA LYS A 97 -22.28 -18.93 -24.19
C LYS A 97 -22.27 -20.37 -24.69
N ALA A 98 -21.10 -21.01 -24.71
CA ALA A 98 -20.96 -22.41 -25.10
C ALA A 98 -21.74 -23.34 -24.15
N THR A 99 -21.58 -23.19 -22.83
CA THR A 99 -22.33 -24.00 -21.85
C THR A 99 -23.83 -23.80 -21.96
N ALA A 100 -24.31 -22.57 -22.17
CA ALA A 100 -25.72 -22.29 -22.42
C ALA A 100 -26.24 -22.96 -23.70
N TYR A 101 -25.43 -22.99 -24.76
CA TYR A 101 -25.77 -23.68 -26.01
C TYR A 101 -25.89 -25.20 -25.80
N PHE A 102 -24.89 -25.82 -25.16
CA PHE A 102 -24.90 -27.26 -24.88
C PHE A 102 -26.04 -27.67 -23.94
N ALA A 103 -26.35 -26.88 -22.91
CA ALA A 103 -27.47 -27.12 -22.01
C ALA A 103 -28.85 -27.03 -22.71
N ARG A 104 -28.95 -26.27 -23.81
CA ARG A 104 -30.20 -26.18 -24.60
C ARG A 104 -30.36 -27.33 -25.60
N GLY A 105 -29.27 -27.97 -26.01
CA GLY A 105 -29.24 -29.10 -26.95
C GLY A 105 -29.33 -30.48 -26.31
N SER A 106 -29.36 -30.60 -24.97
CA SER A 106 -29.42 -31.89 -24.26
C SER A 106 -30.85 -32.40 -24.03
N ARG A 107 -31.77 -32.15 -24.97
CA ARG A 107 -33.15 -32.65 -24.94
C ARG A 107 -33.43 -33.52 -26.16
#